data_AF-W7HU89-F1
#
_entry.id   AF-W7HU89-F1
#
_cell.length_a   1.000
_cell.length_b   1.000
_cell.length_c   1.000
_cell.angle_alpha   90.00
_cell.angle_beta   90.00
_cell.angle_gamma   90.00
#
_symmetry.space_group_name_H-M   'P 1'
#
loop_
_entity.id
_entity.type
_entity.pdbx_description
1 polymer ?
#
loop_
_entity_poly.entity_id
_entity_poly.type
_entity_poly.pdbx_seq_one_letter_code
_entity_poly.pdbx_strand_id
1 'polypeptide(L)'
;MVGRRQIHQAIHSRMMKRNADDDVVQWDQIVRALVDELKHEVVSFYGNEGSDLEKQYPGFDYLNHKTRLRLSRWLWHRSFFKAIDYLGLSESEINSVVTWWGTLNERRAYEKRTGTVIRDTTGDDIPTWEEVQKINSERLAQENALRDHLLAYGMQQEEVENVLRETDYPSLEESIERTALQAQAIASYRQVRQLEPLFSVARE
;
A
#
# COMPACT_ATOMS: atom_id res chain seq x y z
N MET A 1 3.86 39.13 21.20
CA MET A 1 3.82 38.30 19.98
C MET A 1 5.24 38.10 19.49
N VAL A 2 5.79 36.90 19.64
CA VAL A 2 7.11 36.56 19.09
C VAL A 2 6.99 36.59 17.56
N GLY A 3 7.86 37.33 16.89
CA GLY A 3 7.80 37.44 15.42
C GLY A 3 8.13 36.10 14.75
N ARG A 4 7.45 35.76 13.66
CA ARG A 4 7.67 34.52 12.86
C ARG A 4 9.15 34.22 12.58
N ARG A 5 9.93 35.26 12.29
CA ARG A 5 11.38 35.19 12.06
C ARG A 5 12.18 34.70 13.28
N GLN A 6 11.75 35.05 14.49
CA GLN A 6 12.38 34.60 15.74
C GLN A 6 12.10 33.11 15.99
N ILE A 7 10.90 32.62 15.63
CA ILE A 7 10.53 31.20 15.78
C ILE A 7 11.36 30.33 14.83
N HIS A 8 11.51 30.74 13.56
CA HIS A 8 12.35 30.01 12.60
C HIS A 8 13.80 29.88 13.10
N GLN A 9 14.36 30.97 13.62
CA GLN A 9 15.72 30.98 14.17
C GLN A 9 15.86 30.10 15.42
N ALA A 10 14.85 30.08 16.29
CA ALA A 10 14.86 29.23 17.48
C ALA A 10 14.84 27.73 17.11
N ILE A 11 13.97 27.34 16.17
CA ILE A 11 13.89 25.96 15.67
C ILE A 11 15.20 25.59 14.96
N HIS A 12 15.68 26.46 14.06
CA HIS A 12 16.93 26.29 13.33
C HIS A 12 18.11 26.05 14.29
N SER A 13 18.29 26.94 15.26
CA SER A 13 19.34 26.81 16.27
C SER A 13 19.24 25.48 17.03
N ARG A 14 18.02 25.04 17.36
CA ARG A 14 17.82 23.78 18.07
C ARG A 14 18.14 22.55 17.22
N MET A 15 17.78 22.57 15.93
CA MET A 15 18.07 21.49 14.99
C MET A 15 19.58 21.38 14.71
N MET A 16 20.26 22.52 14.53
CA MET A 16 21.70 22.56 14.21
C MET A 16 22.61 22.27 15.42
N LYS A 17 22.16 22.54 16.65
CA LYS A 17 22.89 22.12 17.88
C LYS A 17 23.15 20.61 17.97
N ARG A 18 22.48 19.79 17.15
CA ARG A 18 22.73 18.35 17.06
C ARG A 18 23.88 17.99 16.11
N ASN A 19 24.23 18.87 15.17
CA ASN A 19 25.20 18.64 14.10
C ASN A 19 26.32 19.68 14.18
N ALA A 20 27.13 19.63 15.25
CA ALA A 20 28.12 20.65 15.58
C ALA A 20 29.26 20.82 14.54
N ASP A 21 29.31 19.99 13.49
CA ASP A 21 30.36 19.92 12.48
C ASP A 21 29.86 20.21 11.03
N ASP A 22 28.55 20.43 10.85
CA ASP A 22 27.99 20.75 9.53
C ASP A 22 27.99 22.27 9.29
N ASP A 23 28.37 22.67 8.07
CA ASP A 23 28.20 24.03 7.53
C ASP A 23 26.83 24.60 7.92
N VAL A 24 26.74 25.91 8.19
CA VAL A 24 25.50 26.58 8.63
C VAL A 24 24.39 26.41 7.59
N VAL A 25 23.62 25.32 7.69
CA VAL A 25 22.52 24.95 6.80
C VAL A 25 21.48 26.07 6.87
N GLN A 26 21.14 26.67 5.74
CA GLN A 26 20.15 27.75 5.74
C GLN A 26 18.74 27.21 6.02
N TRP A 27 17.86 28.03 6.59
CA TRP A 27 16.47 27.61 6.86
C TRP A 27 15.77 27.07 5.61
N ASP A 28 15.99 27.70 4.46
CA ASP A 28 15.39 27.26 3.19
C ASP A 28 15.87 25.87 2.76
N GLN A 29 17.10 25.48 3.12
CA GLN A 29 17.63 24.13 2.85
C GLN A 29 16.95 23.10 3.77
N ILE A 30 16.70 23.44 5.04
CA ILE A 30 15.93 22.59 5.95
C ILE A 30 14.51 22.38 5.41
N VAL A 31 13.85 23.46 4.97
CA VAL A 31 12.49 23.37 4.41
C VAL A 31 12.48 22.50 3.15
N ARG A 32 13.48 22.61 2.26
CA ARG A 32 13.62 21.72 1.09
C ARG A 32 13.75 20.27 1.51
N ALA A 33 14.61 19.97 2.48
CA ALA A 33 14.79 18.61 2.98
C ALA A 33 13.50 18.04 3.60
N LEU A 34 12.75 18.86 4.36
CA LEU A 34 11.42 18.49 4.87
C LEU A 34 10.43 18.21 3.73
N VAL A 35 10.36 19.07 2.72
CA VAL A 35 9.47 18.86 1.57
C VAL A 35 9.83 17.60 0.79
N ASP A 36 11.12 17.32 0.59
CA ASP A 36 11.55 16.12 -0.12
C ASP A 36 11.18 14.86 0.68
N GLU A 37 11.36 14.85 2.00
CA GLU A 37 10.87 13.76 2.87
C GLU A 37 9.34 13.56 2.76
N LEU A 38 8.56 14.65 2.72
CA LEU A 38 7.11 14.56 2.51
C LEU A 38 6.75 13.93 1.15
N LYS A 39 7.48 14.27 0.08
CA LYS A 39 7.22 13.67 -1.24
C LYS A 39 7.48 12.18 -1.24
N HIS A 40 8.58 11.74 -0.62
CA HIS A 40 8.85 10.31 -0.47
C HIS A 40 7.78 9.62 0.38
N GLU A 41 7.26 10.29 1.41
CA GLU A 41 6.15 9.75 2.21
C GLU A 41 4.88 9.58 1.39
N VAL A 42 4.51 10.57 0.58
CA VAL A 42 3.33 10.52 -0.30
C VAL A 42 3.46 9.38 -1.30
N VAL A 43 4.61 9.24 -1.97
CA VAL A 43 4.85 8.13 -2.91
C VAL A 43 4.80 6.77 -2.19
N SER A 44 5.38 6.68 -0.99
CA SER A 44 5.36 5.45 -0.20
C SER A 44 3.96 5.09 0.30
N PHE A 45 3.05 6.06 0.48
CA PHE A 45 1.73 5.81 1.05
C PHE A 45 0.63 5.66 0.00
N TYR A 46 0.60 6.56 -0.98
CA TYR A 46 -0.41 6.61 -2.03
C TYR A 46 0.02 5.90 -3.33
N GLY A 47 1.21 5.29 -3.34
CA GLY A 47 1.79 4.64 -4.51
C GLY A 47 2.26 5.64 -5.58
N ASN A 48 2.71 5.11 -6.72
CA ASN A 48 3.22 5.94 -7.82
C ASN A 48 2.07 6.58 -8.62
N GLU A 49 2.29 7.86 -8.98
CA GLU A 49 1.52 8.77 -9.84
C GLU A 49 0.08 8.37 -10.23
N GLY A 50 -0.86 8.83 -9.41
CA GLY A 50 -2.16 9.28 -9.91
C GLY A 50 -2.21 10.81 -9.79
N SER A 51 -2.84 11.49 -10.74
CA SER A 51 -3.07 12.95 -10.75
C SER A 51 -4.04 13.43 -9.67
N ASP A 52 -4.22 12.65 -8.61
CA ASP A 52 -5.25 12.87 -7.60
C ASP A 52 -4.90 14.09 -6.75
N LEU A 53 -5.91 14.90 -6.47
CA LEU A 53 -5.75 16.13 -5.69
C LEU A 53 -5.24 15.83 -4.27
N GLU A 54 -5.56 14.66 -3.72
CA GLU A 54 -5.06 14.21 -2.42
C GLU A 54 -3.55 13.99 -2.40
N LYS A 55 -2.95 13.46 -3.49
CA LYS A 55 -1.49 13.30 -3.58
C LYS A 55 -0.77 14.64 -3.75
N GLN A 56 -1.42 15.59 -4.43
CA GLN A 56 -0.88 16.95 -4.60
C GLN A 56 -0.97 17.79 -3.32
N TYR A 57 -2.01 17.57 -2.52
CA TYR A 57 -2.30 18.30 -1.29
C TYR A 57 -2.68 17.35 -0.15
N PRO A 58 -1.72 16.54 0.36
CA PRO A 58 -2.01 15.51 1.37
C PRO A 58 -2.51 16.12 2.69
N GLY A 59 -2.04 17.31 3.04
CA GLY A 59 -2.56 18.04 4.20
C GLY A 59 -2.11 17.49 5.54
N PHE A 60 -0.85 17.08 5.66
CA PHE A 60 -0.29 16.55 6.90
C PHE A 60 -0.41 17.56 8.04
N ASP A 61 -1.18 17.19 9.07
CA ASP A 61 -1.34 17.96 10.30
C ASP A 61 -0.23 17.66 11.29
N TYR A 62 0.61 18.65 11.59
CA TYR A 62 1.73 18.51 12.51
C TYR A 62 1.32 18.56 13.98
N LEU A 63 0.06 18.90 14.29
CA LEU A 63 -0.51 18.82 15.63
C LEU A 63 -1.01 17.40 15.94
N ASN A 64 -1.40 16.65 14.91
CA ASN A 64 -1.92 15.30 15.06
C ASN A 64 -0.79 14.29 15.37
N HIS A 65 -0.90 13.61 16.51
CA HIS A 65 0.07 12.61 16.94
C HIS A 65 0.33 11.51 15.91
N LYS A 66 -0.69 11.03 15.19
CA LYS A 66 -0.54 9.96 14.18
C LYS A 66 0.35 10.41 13.02
N THR A 67 0.12 11.62 12.52
CA THR A 67 0.92 12.24 11.46
C THR A 67 2.35 12.47 11.93
N ARG A 68 2.54 12.97 13.15
CA ARG A 68 3.87 13.15 13.73
C ARG A 68 4.62 11.83 13.85
N LEU A 69 3.97 10.77 14.34
CA LEU A 69 4.59 9.44 14.46
C LEU A 69 5.01 8.91 13.10
N ARG A 70 4.13 9.02 12.10
CA ARG A 70 4.39 8.62 10.71
C ARG A 70 5.60 9.36 10.13
N LEU A 71 5.60 10.69 10.20
CA LEU A 71 6.67 11.53 9.66
C LEU A 71 7.97 11.44 10.47
N SER A 72 7.92 11.00 11.74
CA SER A 72 9.10 10.80 12.59
C SER A 72 10.02 9.67 12.11
N ARG A 73 9.61 8.87 11.11
CA ARG A 73 10.50 7.92 10.44
C ARG A 73 11.64 8.62 9.69
N TRP A 74 11.40 9.85 9.23
CA TRP A 74 12.34 10.64 8.46
C TRP A 74 13.22 11.51 9.35
N LEU A 75 14.48 11.72 8.96
CA LEU A 75 15.50 12.30 9.83
C LEU A 75 15.25 13.78 10.11
N TRP A 76 14.87 14.56 9.09
CA TRP A 76 14.65 16.00 9.22
C TRP A 76 13.35 16.28 9.99
N HIS A 77 12.26 15.60 9.66
CA HIS A 77 11.01 15.71 10.43
C HIS A 77 11.17 15.29 11.89
N ARG A 78 11.88 14.19 12.17
CA ARG A 78 12.14 13.75 13.55
C ARG A 78 12.91 14.82 14.33
N SER A 79 13.91 15.44 13.71
CA SER A 79 14.68 16.54 14.33
C SER A 79 13.81 17.77 14.55
N PHE A 80 12.99 18.13 13.56
CA PHE A 80 12.07 19.25 13.61
C PHE A 80 11.02 19.10 14.72
N PHE A 81 10.38 17.94 14.84
CA PHE A 81 9.41 17.65 15.91
C PHE A 81 10.04 17.72 17.30
N LYS A 82 11.25 17.17 17.47
CA LYS A 82 11.99 17.30 18.73
C LYS A 82 12.32 18.76 19.06
N ALA A 83 12.63 19.57 18.05
CA ALA A 83 12.91 20.99 18.25
C ALA A 83 11.65 21.76 18.69
N ILE A 84 10.51 21.50 18.06
CA ILE A 84 9.22 22.08 18.44
C ILE A 84 8.85 21.70 19.87
N ASP A 85 8.91 20.40 20.21
CA ASP A 85 8.53 19.91 21.54
C ASP A 85 9.44 20.50 22.62
N TYR A 86 10.74 20.59 22.34
CA TYR A 86 11.71 21.17 23.26
C TYR A 86 11.47 22.66 23.51
N LEU A 87 11.06 23.40 22.47
CA LEU A 87 10.74 24.82 22.58
C LEU A 87 9.36 25.08 23.19
N GLY A 88 8.51 24.05 23.33
CA GLY A 88 7.16 24.18 23.87
C GLY A 88 6.27 25.08 23.03
N LEU A 89 6.43 25.08 21.71
CA LEU A 89 5.67 25.96 20.83
C LEU A 89 4.17 25.64 20.87
N SER A 90 3.36 26.68 20.89
CA SER A 90 1.91 26.57 20.80
C SER A 90 1.45 26.17 19.39
N GLU A 91 0.22 25.69 19.28
CA GLU A 91 -0.38 25.31 18.00
C GLU A 91 -0.37 26.45 16.98
N SER A 92 -0.65 27.68 17.43
CA SER A 92 -0.64 28.87 16.58
C SER A 92 0.76 29.21 16.03
N GLU A 93 1.79 29.00 16.84
CA GLU A 93 3.17 29.21 16.45
C GLU A 93 3.62 28.14 15.45
N ILE A 94 3.29 26.88 15.69
CA ILE A 94 3.56 25.77 14.75
C ILE A 94 2.88 26.05 13.41
N ASN A 95 1.60 26.39 13.42
CA ASN A 95 0.86 26.75 12.20
C ASN A 95 1.43 27.98 11.50
N SER A 96 2.06 28.90 12.23
CA SER A 96 2.75 30.02 11.59
C SER A 96 4.02 29.58 10.87
N VAL A 97 4.72 28.54 11.32
CA VAL A 97 5.98 28.08 10.71
C VAL A 97 5.73 27.15 9.52
N VAL A 98 4.79 26.22 9.70
CA VAL A 98 4.55 25.11 8.77
C VAL A 98 3.69 25.59 7.60
N THR A 99 4.33 26.17 6.58
CA THR A 99 3.65 26.70 5.38
C THR A 99 4.23 26.20 4.06
N TRP A 100 4.92 25.07 4.08
CA TRP A 100 5.46 24.42 2.89
C TRP A 100 4.50 23.38 2.33
N TRP A 101 4.84 22.86 1.14
CA TRP A 101 4.10 21.84 0.43
C TRP A 101 3.81 20.60 1.30
N GLY A 102 2.62 20.01 1.14
CA GLY A 102 2.19 18.79 1.81
C GLY A 102 1.58 19.01 3.19
N THR A 103 1.59 20.22 3.72
CA THR A 103 1.10 20.53 5.08
C THR A 103 -0.38 20.89 5.08
N LEU A 104 -1.05 20.75 6.23
CA LEU A 104 -2.47 21.10 6.38
C LEU A 104 -2.76 22.56 5.99
N ASN A 105 -1.83 23.47 6.26
CA ASN A 105 -1.98 24.88 5.89
C ASN A 105 -2.00 25.10 4.38
N GLU A 106 -1.16 24.39 3.64
CA GLU A 106 -1.16 24.46 2.18
C GLU A 106 -2.48 23.92 1.60
N ARG A 107 -2.93 22.76 2.07
CA ARG A 107 -4.22 22.18 1.68
C ARG A 107 -5.36 23.16 1.92
N ARG A 108 -5.48 23.72 3.12
CA ARG A 108 -6.51 24.72 3.46
C ARG A 108 -6.42 25.97 2.58
N ALA A 109 -5.21 26.42 2.26
CA ALA A 109 -5.01 27.56 1.37
C ALA A 109 -5.45 27.26 -0.07
N TYR A 110 -5.26 26.03 -0.55
CA TYR A 110 -5.79 25.56 -1.83
C TYR A 110 -7.31 25.49 -1.80
N GLU A 111 -7.91 24.79 -0.83
CA GLU A 111 -9.36 24.61 -0.72
C GLU A 111 -10.09 25.97 -0.62
N LYS A 112 -9.53 26.91 0.14
CA LYS A 112 -10.07 28.28 0.23
C LYS A 112 -9.99 29.04 -1.10
N ARG A 113 -8.94 28.81 -1.89
CA ARG A 113 -8.72 29.50 -3.17
C ARG A 113 -9.59 28.94 -4.30
N THR A 114 -9.80 27.62 -4.32
CA THR A 114 -10.54 26.94 -5.39
C THR A 114 -12.01 26.71 -5.04
N GLY A 115 -12.37 26.73 -3.75
CA GLY A 115 -13.69 26.33 -3.27
C GLY A 115 -13.93 24.82 -3.32
N THR A 116 -12.91 24.03 -3.69
CA THR A 116 -12.99 22.58 -3.78
C THR A 116 -12.47 21.96 -2.48
N VAL A 117 -13.27 21.13 -1.83
CA VAL A 117 -12.84 20.32 -0.69
C VAL A 117 -12.12 19.09 -1.23
N ILE A 118 -10.90 18.85 -0.76
CA ILE A 118 -10.17 17.63 -1.14
C ILE A 118 -10.74 16.47 -0.31
N ARG A 119 -11.13 15.39 -0.97
CA ARG A 119 -11.59 14.16 -0.31
C ARG A 119 -10.37 13.32 0.10
N ASP A 120 -10.39 12.81 1.32
CA ASP A 120 -9.45 11.81 1.80
C ASP A 120 -9.93 10.42 1.32
N THR A 121 -9.13 9.75 0.51
CA THR A 121 -9.39 8.38 0.02
C THR A 121 -8.55 7.34 0.77
N THR A 122 -7.84 7.76 1.82
CA THR A 122 -7.06 6.87 2.67
C THR A 122 -7.96 5.78 3.26
N GLY A 123 -7.74 4.54 2.80
CA GLY A 123 -8.47 3.36 3.27
C GLY A 123 -9.71 3.00 2.45
N ASP A 124 -10.03 3.74 1.39
CA ASP A 124 -11.11 3.37 0.46
C ASP A 124 -10.82 2.00 -0.22
N ASP A 125 -9.53 1.70 -0.47
CA ASP A 125 -9.10 0.42 -1.06
C ASP A 125 -9.00 -0.73 -0.05
N ILE A 126 -9.21 -0.48 1.24
CA ILE A 126 -9.14 -1.51 2.28
C ILE A 126 -10.54 -2.11 2.43
N PRO A 127 -10.75 -3.38 2.04
CA PRO A 127 -12.05 -4.01 2.20
C PRO A 127 -12.43 -4.08 3.68
N THR A 128 -13.69 -3.82 3.96
CA THR A 128 -14.26 -4.04 5.29
C THR A 128 -14.19 -5.51 5.67
N TRP A 129 -14.23 -5.80 6.98
CA TRP A 129 -14.20 -7.17 7.48
C TRP A 129 -15.31 -8.03 6.87
N GLU A 130 -16.50 -7.45 6.65
CA GLU A 130 -17.63 -8.13 6.00
C GLU A 130 -17.32 -8.53 4.56
N GLU A 131 -16.68 -7.63 3.79
CA GLU A 131 -16.25 -7.90 2.42
C GLU A 131 -15.17 -8.99 2.39
N VAL A 132 -14.21 -8.94 3.33
CA VAL A 132 -13.19 -9.99 3.48
C VAL A 132 -13.83 -11.34 3.80
N GLN A 133 -14.83 -11.39 4.68
CA GLN A 133 -15.56 -12.62 4.99
C GLN A 133 -16.29 -13.17 3.76
N LYS A 134 -16.92 -12.28 2.99
CA LYS A 134 -17.60 -12.66 1.75
C LYS A 134 -16.61 -13.24 0.73
N ILE A 135 -15.50 -12.55 0.47
CA ILE A 135 -14.42 -13.01 -0.42
C ILE A 135 -13.91 -14.38 0.02
N ASN A 136 -13.66 -14.57 1.32
CA ASN A 136 -13.20 -15.86 1.85
C ASN A 136 -14.24 -16.97 1.69
N SER A 137 -15.52 -16.65 1.89
CA SER A 137 -16.62 -17.63 1.73
C SER A 137 -16.81 -18.04 0.28
N GLU A 138 -16.74 -17.09 -0.65
CA GLU A 138 -16.80 -17.34 -2.09
C GLU A 138 -15.60 -18.16 -2.56
N ARG A 139 -14.41 -17.83 -2.07
CA ARG A 139 -13.19 -18.60 -2.33
C ARG A 139 -13.31 -20.04 -1.85
N LEU A 140 -13.81 -20.26 -0.63
CA LEU A 140 -14.00 -21.60 -0.09
C LEU A 140 -15.05 -22.38 -0.90
N ALA A 141 -16.12 -21.72 -1.36
CA ALA A 141 -17.12 -22.34 -2.21
C ALA A 141 -16.52 -22.76 -3.58
N GLN A 142 -15.66 -21.93 -4.15
CA GLN A 142 -14.93 -22.24 -5.40
C GLN A 142 -13.96 -23.41 -5.22
N GLU A 143 -13.16 -23.42 -4.15
CA GLU A 143 -12.24 -24.53 -3.84
C GLU A 143 -13.01 -25.85 -3.64
N ASN A 144 -14.15 -25.81 -2.94
CA ASN A 144 -14.98 -27.00 -2.75
C ASN A 144 -15.59 -27.48 -4.07
N ALA A 145 -16.10 -26.58 -4.91
CA ALA A 145 -16.63 -26.94 -6.23
C ALA A 145 -15.54 -27.57 -7.13
N LEU A 146 -14.31 -27.06 -7.06
CA LEU A 146 -13.17 -27.64 -7.76
C LEU A 146 -12.79 -29.02 -7.22
N ARG A 147 -12.74 -29.16 -5.89
CA ARG A 147 -12.50 -30.46 -5.25
C ARG A 147 -13.52 -31.48 -5.72
N ASP A 148 -14.80 -31.13 -5.68
CA ASP A 148 -15.90 -32.01 -6.12
C ASP A 148 -15.77 -32.36 -7.61
N HIS A 149 -15.43 -31.39 -8.46
CA HIS A 149 -15.22 -31.61 -9.88
C HIS A 149 -14.04 -32.56 -10.14
N LEU A 150 -12.86 -32.33 -9.55
CA LEU A 150 -11.68 -33.17 -9.75
C LEU A 150 -11.89 -34.61 -9.24
N LEU A 151 -12.58 -34.76 -8.10
CA LEU A 151 -12.98 -36.09 -7.59
C LEU A 151 -13.97 -36.78 -8.54
N ALA A 152 -14.91 -36.05 -9.15
CA ALA A 152 -15.83 -36.61 -10.14
C ALA A 152 -15.13 -37.12 -11.40
N TYR A 153 -13.98 -36.54 -11.77
CA TYR A 153 -13.09 -37.04 -12.83
C TYR A 153 -12.23 -38.24 -12.41
N GLY A 154 -12.39 -38.73 -11.18
CA GLY A 154 -11.72 -39.94 -10.68
C GLY A 154 -10.28 -39.70 -10.20
N MET A 155 -9.89 -38.44 -9.94
CA MET A 155 -8.63 -38.16 -9.24
C MET A 155 -8.71 -38.64 -7.79
N GLN A 156 -7.59 -39.12 -7.25
CA GLN A 156 -7.54 -39.50 -5.84
C GLN A 156 -7.49 -38.26 -4.95
N GLN A 157 -8.05 -38.35 -3.73
CA GLN A 157 -8.08 -37.24 -2.79
C GLN A 157 -6.70 -36.61 -2.55
N GLU A 158 -5.66 -37.42 -2.41
CA GLU A 158 -4.30 -36.93 -2.19
C GLU A 158 -3.76 -36.12 -3.39
N GLU A 159 -4.11 -36.51 -4.62
CA GLU A 159 -3.76 -35.78 -5.83
C GLU A 159 -4.52 -34.45 -5.92
N VAL A 160 -5.79 -34.43 -5.52
CA VAL A 160 -6.62 -33.20 -5.49
C VAL A 160 -6.10 -32.19 -4.46
N GLU A 161 -5.75 -32.64 -3.26
CA GLU A 161 -5.18 -31.76 -2.22
C GLU A 161 -3.84 -31.15 -2.66
N ASN A 162 -3.01 -31.92 -3.37
CA ASN A 162 -1.74 -31.41 -3.90
C ASN A 162 -1.99 -30.34 -4.98
N VAL A 163 -2.95 -30.55 -5.88
CA VAL A 163 -3.33 -29.54 -6.89
C VAL A 163 -3.85 -28.25 -6.24
N LEU A 164 -4.72 -28.35 -5.22
CA LEU A 164 -5.25 -27.17 -4.52
C LEU A 164 -4.17 -26.41 -3.73
N ARG A 165 -3.12 -27.09 -3.28
CA ARG A 165 -1.97 -26.46 -2.61
C ARG A 165 -1.00 -25.79 -3.57
N GLU A 166 -0.83 -26.36 -4.77
CA GLU A 166 0.11 -25.87 -5.78
C GLU A 166 -0.45 -24.72 -6.64
N THR A 167 -1.77 -24.51 -6.65
CA THR A 167 -2.37 -23.35 -7.30
C THR A 167 -2.08 -22.07 -6.54
N ASP A 168 -0.99 -21.39 -6.91
CA ASP A 168 -0.79 -19.97 -6.60
C ASP A 168 -1.78 -19.12 -7.42
N TYR A 169 -2.31 -18.08 -6.78
CA TYR A 169 -3.62 -17.51 -7.05
C TYR A 169 -3.85 -16.54 -8.24
N PRO A 170 -2.96 -16.26 -9.23
CA PRO A 170 -3.29 -15.27 -10.26
C PRO A 170 -3.59 -15.87 -11.65
N SER A 171 -4.47 -16.89 -11.75
CA SER A 171 -5.46 -17.08 -12.84
C SER A 171 -6.11 -18.46 -12.69
N LEU A 172 -7.03 -18.56 -11.74
CA LEU A 172 -7.71 -19.81 -11.41
C LEU A 172 -8.46 -20.38 -12.63
N GLU A 173 -9.11 -19.53 -13.45
CA GLU A 173 -9.84 -19.96 -14.65
C GLU A 173 -8.93 -20.62 -15.71
N GLU A 174 -7.79 -20.00 -16.04
CA GLU A 174 -6.83 -20.60 -16.98
C GLU A 174 -6.22 -21.90 -16.44
N SER A 175 -6.02 -21.99 -15.13
CA SER A 175 -5.49 -23.21 -14.48
C SER A 175 -6.51 -24.34 -14.53
N ILE A 176 -7.80 -24.05 -14.32
CA ILE A 176 -8.89 -25.03 -14.42
C ILE A 176 -9.00 -25.58 -15.85
N GLU A 177 -8.99 -24.70 -16.86
CA GLU A 177 -9.07 -25.11 -18.26
C GLU A 177 -7.88 -25.99 -18.66
N ARG A 178 -6.66 -25.60 -18.25
CA ARG A 178 -5.45 -26.39 -18.52
C ARG A 178 -5.48 -27.76 -17.86
N THR A 179 -5.86 -27.83 -16.58
CA THR A 179 -5.91 -29.10 -15.83
C THR A 179 -7.03 -30.01 -16.35
N ALA A 180 -8.19 -29.47 -16.70
CA ALA A 180 -9.29 -30.24 -17.29
C ALA A 180 -8.90 -30.85 -18.64
N LEU A 181 -8.22 -30.09 -19.49
CA LEU A 181 -7.68 -30.58 -20.77
C LEU A 181 -6.63 -31.69 -20.57
N GLN A 182 -5.74 -31.54 -19.59
CA GLN A 182 -4.72 -32.54 -19.29
C GLN A 182 -5.32 -33.83 -18.73
N ALA A 183 -6.32 -33.74 -17.85
CA ALA A 183 -7.04 -34.89 -17.31
C ALA A 183 -7.82 -35.66 -18.40
N GLN A 184 -8.49 -34.95 -19.31
CA GLN A 184 -9.14 -35.57 -20.47
C GLN A 184 -8.14 -36.27 -21.41
N ALA A 185 -6.97 -35.68 -21.62
CA ALA A 185 -5.90 -36.31 -22.39
C ALA A 185 -5.41 -37.61 -21.70
N ILE A 186 -5.20 -37.60 -20.39
CA ILE A 186 -4.77 -38.80 -19.65
C ILE A 186 -5.86 -39.89 -19.66
N ALA A 187 -7.13 -39.51 -19.49
CA ALA A 187 -8.27 -40.42 -19.55
C ALA A 187 -8.42 -41.07 -20.93
N SER A 188 -8.33 -40.28 -22.00
CA SER A 188 -8.37 -40.79 -23.38
C SER A 188 -7.19 -41.69 -23.70
N TYR A 189 -5.96 -41.35 -23.27
CA TYR A 189 -4.80 -42.23 -23.40
C TYR A 189 -4.97 -43.56 -22.65
N ARG A 190 -5.51 -43.54 -21.43
CA ARG A 190 -5.82 -44.76 -20.66
C ARG A 190 -6.87 -45.63 -21.37
N GLN A 191 -7.87 -45.01 -21.98
CA GLN A 191 -8.93 -45.69 -22.71
C GLN A 191 -8.42 -46.32 -24.02
N VAL A 192 -7.54 -45.63 -24.77
CA VAL A 192 -6.87 -46.17 -25.96
C VAL A 192 -5.95 -47.34 -25.62
N ARG A 193 -5.18 -47.22 -24.53
CA ARG A 193 -4.25 -48.28 -24.08
C ARG A 193 -4.97 -49.53 -23.57
N GLN A 194 -6.20 -49.40 -23.08
CA GLN A 194 -7.07 -50.54 -22.71
C GLN A 194 -7.70 -51.23 -23.92
N LEU A 195 -7.80 -50.54 -25.07
CA LEU A 195 -8.32 -51.10 -26.33
C LEU A 195 -7.22 -51.73 -27.21
N GLU A 196 -5.94 -51.40 -27.01
CA GLU A 196 -4.80 -52.00 -27.72
C GLU A 196 -4.73 -53.55 -27.66
N PRO A 197 -4.97 -54.24 -26.53
CA PRO A 197 -4.92 -55.70 -26.51
C PRO A 197 -6.12 -56.38 -27.21
N LEU A 198 -7.16 -55.64 -27.61
CA LEU A 198 -8.31 -56.19 -28.36
C LEU A 198 -8.13 -56.15 -29.88
N PHE A 199 -7.22 -55.34 -30.40
CA PHE A 199 -6.95 -55.24 -31.85
C PHE A 199 -5.76 -56.10 -32.31
N SER A 200 -4.96 -56.68 -31.40
CA SER A 200 -3.84 -57.55 -31.76
C SER A 200 -4.21 -59.03 -31.97
N VAL A 201 -5.45 -59.43 -31.72
CA VAL A 201 -5.91 -60.84 -31.88
C VAL A 201 -6.60 -61.09 -33.23
N ALA A 202 -6.75 -60.09 -34.10
CA ALA A 202 -7.41 -60.21 -35.41
C ALA A 202 -6.44 -60.20 -36.62
N ARG A 203 -5.23 -60.76 -36.45
CA ARG A 203 -4.30 -61.07 -37.55
C ARG A 203 -3.50 -62.34 -37.25
N GLU A 204 -4.16 -63.48 -37.34
CA GLU A 204 -3.56 -64.75 -37.79
C GLU A 204 -4.54 -65.44 -38.74
#